data_AF-A0A945UZ82-F1
#
_entry.id   AF-A0A945UZ82-F1
#
_cell.length_a   1.000
_cell.length_b   1.000
_cell.length_c   1.000
_cell.angle_alpha   90.00
_cell.angle_beta   90.00
_cell.angle_gamma   90.00
#
_symmetry.space_group_name_H-M   'P 1'
#
loop_
_entity.id
_entity.type
_entity.pdbx_description
1 polymer ?
#
loop_
_entity_poly.entity_id
_entity_poly.type
_entity_poly.pdbx_seq_one_letter_code
_entity_poly.pdbx_strand_id
1 'polypeptide(L)'
;MRNKIEAPYVLCRDGVYYFVRRIPVDMQHHYDKCRLYFSLRTQSKARAVRAAQSITQRLDDYWMGVRLQKLDIPKLSVIPDWTDRVDDAPLLSEAVEFYLELKGHGRSKTFFRGAHRTKEYVVKVLGDRPISAYSSSDAGKFRDWLL
;
A
#
# COMPACT_ATOMS: atom_id res chain seq x y z
N MET A 1 -22.27 45.66 18.33
CA MET A 1 -21.25 44.97 19.15
C MET A 1 -20.09 44.56 18.25
N ARG A 2 -18.84 44.92 18.59
CA ARG A 2 -17.66 44.67 17.75
C ARG A 2 -17.13 43.25 18.01
N ASN A 3 -17.11 42.41 16.99
CA ASN A 3 -16.46 41.10 17.03
C ASN A 3 -14.95 41.29 17.25
N LYS A 4 -14.43 40.88 18.40
CA LYS A 4 -13.01 41.00 18.74
C LYS A 4 -12.34 39.64 18.63
N ILE A 5 -11.27 39.57 17.83
CA ILE A 5 -10.37 38.41 17.81
C ILE A 5 -9.48 38.55 19.05
N GLU A 6 -9.63 37.63 20.00
CA GLU A 6 -8.92 37.73 21.28
C GLU A 6 -7.66 36.87 21.35
N ALA A 7 -7.57 35.87 20.48
CA ALA A 7 -6.47 34.93 20.35
C ALA A 7 -6.54 34.26 18.96
N PRO A 8 -5.48 33.56 18.50
CA PRO A 8 -5.50 32.87 17.21
C PRO A 8 -6.73 31.96 17.09
N TYR A 9 -7.50 32.18 16.02
CA TYR A 9 -8.72 31.44 15.70
C TYR A 9 -9.85 31.50 16.75
N VAL A 10 -9.79 32.42 17.71
CA VAL A 10 -10.81 32.59 18.76
C VAL A 10 -11.49 33.95 18.62
N LEU A 11 -12.82 33.92 18.46
CA LEU A 11 -13.68 35.09 18.41
C LEU A 11 -14.61 35.11 19.62
N CYS A 12 -14.66 36.23 20.35
CA CYS A 12 -15.67 36.42 21.40
C CYS A 12 -16.90 37.13 20.82
N ARG A 13 -18.09 36.55 21.07
CA ARG A 13 -19.37 37.15 20.70
C ARG A 13 -20.40 36.85 21.79
N ASP A 14 -20.99 37.90 22.36
CA ASP A 14 -22.05 37.83 23.38
C ASP A 14 -21.65 36.94 24.58
N GLY A 15 -20.39 37.05 25.03
CA GLY A 15 -19.83 36.28 26.15
C GLY A 15 -19.49 34.82 25.82
N VAL A 16 -19.79 34.34 24.61
CA VAL A 16 -19.46 32.97 24.16
C VAL A 16 -18.31 33.02 23.15
N TYR A 17 -17.35 32.11 23.30
CA TYR A 17 -16.23 31.98 22.38
C TYR A 17 -16.56 31.06 21.20
N TYR A 18 -16.09 31.46 20.01
CA TYR A 18 -16.25 30.76 18.74
C TYR A 18 -14.88 30.47 18.13
N PHE A 19 -14.77 29.32 17.48
CA PHE A 19 -13.62 28.97 16.64
C PHE A 19 -13.84 29.52 15.24
N VAL A 20 -12.83 30.21 14.70
CA VAL A 20 -12.88 30.80 13.36
C VAL A 20 -11.56 30.57 12.64
N ARG A 21 -11.55 29.75 11.59
CA ARG A 21 -10.34 29.48 10.80
C ARG A 21 -10.66 29.34 9.32
N ARG A 22 -9.88 30.01 8.47
CA ARG A 22 -10.00 29.89 7.01
C ARG A 22 -9.49 28.52 6.56
N ILE A 23 -10.18 27.93 5.59
CA ILE A 23 -9.77 26.67 4.96
C ILE A 23 -8.74 26.99 3.87
N PRO A 24 -7.57 26.32 3.86
CA PRO A 24 -6.55 26.47 2.82
C PRO A 24 -7.12 26.24 1.42
N VAL A 25 -6.59 26.93 0.41
CA VAL A 25 -7.13 26.89 -0.97
C VAL A 25 -7.11 25.47 -1.55
N ASP A 26 -6.03 24.75 -1.31
CA ASP A 26 -5.83 23.34 -1.70
C ASP A 26 -6.81 22.37 -1.02
N MET A 27 -7.42 22.80 0.09
CA MET A 27 -8.40 22.03 0.85
C MET A 27 -9.85 22.39 0.53
N GLN A 28 -10.11 23.48 -0.20
CA GLN A 28 -11.49 23.97 -0.43
C GLN A 28 -12.38 22.95 -1.14
N HIS A 29 -11.82 22.11 -2.01
CA HIS A 29 -12.59 21.06 -2.70
C HIS A 29 -13.17 19.99 -1.75
N HIS A 30 -12.65 19.89 -0.52
CA HIS A 30 -13.13 18.94 0.50
C HIS A 30 -14.17 19.56 1.45
N TYR A 31 -14.53 20.84 1.30
CA TYR A 31 -15.44 21.54 2.19
C TYR A 31 -16.42 22.43 1.41
N ASP A 32 -17.69 22.46 1.84
CA ASP A 32 -18.72 23.32 1.23
C ASP A 32 -18.49 24.83 1.49
N LYS A 33 -17.62 25.17 2.44
CA LYS A 33 -17.40 26.54 2.92
C LYS A 33 -15.91 26.85 2.94
N CYS A 34 -15.55 28.12 2.72
CA CYS A 34 -14.15 28.56 2.77
C CYS A 34 -13.61 28.82 4.19
N ARG A 35 -14.46 28.70 5.22
CA ARG A 35 -14.12 29.01 6.62
C ARG A 35 -14.89 28.13 7.60
N LEU A 36 -14.18 27.58 8.59
CA LEU A 36 -14.76 26.94 9.75
C LEU A 36 -15.19 28.00 10.76
N TYR A 37 -16.46 27.95 11.16
CA TYR A 37 -17.05 28.86 12.14
C TYR A 37 -18.04 28.09 13.02
N PHE A 38 -17.71 27.89 14.30
CA PHE A 38 -18.61 27.22 15.25
C PHE A 38 -18.31 27.61 16.70
N SER A 39 -19.29 27.46 17.58
CA SER A 39 -19.13 27.78 19.01
C SER A 39 -18.22 26.78 19.71
N LEU A 40 -17.32 27.27 20.57
CA LEU A 40 -16.52 26.47 21.49
C LEU A 40 -17.28 26.10 22.77
N ARG A 41 -18.56 26.52 22.88
CA ARG A 41 -19.46 26.24 24.01
C ARG A 41 -18.84 26.58 25.37
N THR A 42 -18.12 27.68 25.44
CA THR A 42 -17.48 28.17 26.67
C THR A 42 -17.43 29.69 26.72
N GLN A 43 -17.55 30.22 27.93
CA GLN A 43 -17.35 31.63 28.25
C GLN A 43 -15.96 31.89 28.86
N SER A 44 -15.18 30.84 29.13
CA SER A 44 -13.83 30.97 29.68
C SER A 44 -12.81 31.15 28.55
N LYS A 45 -12.12 32.29 28.55
CA LYS A 45 -11.06 32.59 27.57
C LYS A 45 -9.98 31.52 27.54
N ALA A 46 -9.47 31.14 28.71
CA ALA A 46 -8.40 30.14 28.83
C ALA A 46 -8.82 28.76 28.29
N ARG A 47 -10.09 28.38 28.49
CA ARG A 47 -10.64 27.12 27.95
C ARG A 47 -10.86 27.21 26.44
N ALA A 48 -11.33 28.36 25.95
CA ALA A 48 -11.50 28.62 24.53
C ALA A 48 -10.17 28.55 23.76
N VAL A 49 -9.11 29.16 24.29
CA VAL A 49 -7.77 29.13 23.69
C VAL A 49 -7.24 27.71 23.60
N ARG A 50 -7.28 26.93 24.69
CA ARG A 50 -6.83 25.53 24.68
C ARG A 50 -7.63 24.65 23.71
N ALA A 51 -8.95 24.84 23.67
CA ALA A 51 -9.81 24.13 22.72
C ALA A 51 -9.48 24.49 21.27
N ALA A 52 -9.33 25.79 20.97
CA ALA A 52 -8.96 26.26 19.65
C ALA A 52 -7.59 25.73 19.20
N GLN A 53 -6.60 25.67 20.09
CA GLN A 53 -5.29 25.06 19.82
C GLN A 53 -5.43 23.57 19.47
N SER A 54 -6.20 22.81 20.25
CA SER A 54 -6.43 21.38 20.01
C SER A 54 -7.13 21.13 18.67
N ILE A 55 -8.14 21.94 18.34
CA ILE A 55 -8.85 21.89 17.05
C ILE A 55 -7.90 22.25 15.90
N THR A 56 -7.08 23.29 16.08
CA THR A 56 -6.10 23.74 15.08
C THR A 56 -5.12 22.63 14.74
N GLN A 57 -4.52 21.99 15.76
CA GLN A 57 -3.60 20.87 15.57
C GLN A 57 -4.25 19.74 14.77
N ARG A 58 -5.46 19.32 15.16
CA ARG A 58 -6.17 18.23 14.48
C ARG A 58 -6.50 18.55 13.02
N LEU A 59 -6.81 19.82 12.72
CA LEU A 59 -7.03 20.27 11.34
C LEU A 59 -5.72 20.27 10.54
N ASP A 60 -4.61 20.67 11.15
CA ASP A 60 -3.31 20.68 10.49
C ASP A 60 -2.83 19.28 10.15
N ASP A 61 -2.98 18.33 11.09
CA ASP A 61 -2.67 16.92 10.87
C ASP A 61 -3.54 16.33 9.74
N TYR A 62 -4.85 16.63 9.75
CA TYR A 62 -5.76 16.18 8.70
C TYR A 62 -5.38 16.75 7.32
N TRP A 63 -5.17 18.06 7.21
CA TRP A 63 -4.79 18.68 5.95
C TRP A 63 -3.42 18.19 5.45
N MET A 64 -2.48 17.92 6.36
CA MET A 64 -1.21 17.30 6.01
C MET A 64 -1.39 15.90 5.45
N GLY A 65 -2.25 15.08 6.05
CA GLY A 65 -2.60 13.76 5.52
C GLY A 65 -3.16 13.82 4.08
N VAL A 66 -4.08 14.75 3.82
CA VAL A 66 -4.62 14.96 2.46
C VAL A 66 -3.53 15.41 1.47
N ARG A 67 -2.60 16.27 1.89
CA ARG A 67 -1.45 16.66 1.05
C ARG A 67 -0.52 15.49 0.77
N LEU A 68 -0.25 14.66 1.77
CA LEU A 68 0.59 13.46 1.61
C LEU A 68 -0.05 12.44 0.65
N GLN A 69 -1.38 12.31 0.64
CA GLN A 69 -2.08 11.48 -0.35
C GLN A 69 -1.97 12.03 -1.78
N LYS A 70 -1.94 13.36 -1.94
CA LYS A 70 -1.76 14.02 -3.25
C LYS A 70 -0.30 14.20 -3.64
N LEU A 71 0.64 13.95 -2.73
CA LEU A 71 2.06 14.02 -3.03
C LEU A 71 2.41 12.80 -3.87
N ASP A 72 2.51 13.01 -5.18
CA ASP A 72 3.22 12.09 -6.06
C ASP A 72 4.68 12.10 -5.62
N ILE A 73 5.07 11.14 -4.78
CA ILE A 73 6.47 10.96 -4.37
C ILE A 73 7.22 10.39 -5.59
N PRO A 74 8.07 11.16 -6.29
CA PRO A 74 8.72 10.69 -7.52
C PRO A 74 9.75 9.57 -7.28
N LYS A 75 9.92 9.13 -6.02
CA LYS A 75 10.94 8.16 -5.57
C LYS A 75 10.40 6.98 -4.77
N LEU A 76 9.09 6.85 -4.52
CA LEU A 76 8.54 5.60 -3.97
C LEU A 76 8.21 4.57 -5.07
N SER A 77 8.37 4.93 -6.33
CA SER A 77 8.48 3.99 -7.46
C SER A 77 9.86 3.32 -7.55
N VAL A 78 10.79 3.59 -6.62
CA VAL A 78 12.10 2.93 -6.52
C VAL A 78 12.07 1.75 -5.54
N ILE A 79 10.92 1.41 -4.98
CA ILE A 79 10.74 0.02 -4.54
C ILE A 79 10.60 -0.74 -5.86
N PRO A 80 11.57 -1.57 -6.27
CA PRO A 80 11.35 -2.44 -7.42
C PRO A 80 10.09 -3.21 -7.09
N ASP A 81 9.06 -3.08 -7.91
CA ASP A 81 7.97 -4.00 -7.86
C ASP A 81 8.62 -5.37 -8.05
N TRP A 82 8.67 -6.19 -7.00
CA TRP A 82 9.31 -7.51 -7.08
C TRP A 82 8.59 -8.42 -8.08
N THR A 83 7.47 -7.94 -8.63
CA THR A 83 6.71 -8.55 -9.72
C THR A 83 7.33 -8.34 -11.09
N ASP A 84 8.22 -7.36 -11.28
CA ASP A 84 8.88 -7.06 -12.57
C ASP A 84 10.35 -7.51 -12.59
N ARG A 85 10.67 -8.52 -11.77
CA ARG A 85 11.83 -9.36 -12.09
C ARG A 85 11.50 -10.02 -13.42
N VAL A 86 12.21 -9.62 -14.48
CA VAL A 86 12.41 -10.46 -15.65
C VAL A 86 12.84 -11.81 -15.09
N ASP A 87 11.92 -12.76 -15.14
CA ASP A 87 12.05 -14.05 -14.48
C ASP A 87 13.02 -14.87 -15.32
N ASP A 88 14.31 -14.60 -15.16
CA ASP A 88 15.43 -15.25 -15.86
C ASP A 88 15.70 -16.67 -15.34
N ALA A 89 14.66 -17.29 -14.75
CA ALA A 89 14.71 -18.65 -14.30
C ALA A 89 14.64 -19.58 -15.53
N PRO A 90 15.45 -20.65 -15.55
CA PRO A 90 15.42 -21.61 -16.64
C PRO A 90 14.03 -22.27 -16.73
N LEU A 91 13.70 -22.75 -17.93
CA LEU A 91 12.54 -23.61 -18.11
C LEU A 91 12.66 -24.86 -17.24
N LEU A 92 11.52 -25.47 -16.88
CA LEU A 92 11.52 -26.74 -16.15
C LEU A 92 12.34 -27.81 -16.88
N SER A 93 12.23 -27.84 -18.21
CA SER A 93 13.00 -28.78 -19.03
C SER A 93 14.51 -28.59 -18.90
N GLU A 94 14.99 -27.35 -19.01
CA GLU A 94 16.40 -26.97 -18.85
C GLU A 94 16.91 -27.27 -17.43
N ALA A 95 16.11 -26.94 -16.41
CA ALA A 95 16.44 -27.20 -15.02
C ALA A 95 16.57 -28.71 -14.72
N VAL A 96 15.73 -29.55 -15.35
CA VAL A 96 15.81 -31.02 -15.20
C VAL A 96 17.08 -31.57 -15.83
N GLU A 97 17.47 -31.11 -17.03
CA GLU A 97 18.71 -31.55 -17.65
C GLU A 97 19.93 -31.14 -16.81
N PHE A 98 19.97 -29.89 -16.33
CA PHE A 98 21.02 -29.43 -15.43
C PHE A 98 21.08 -30.24 -14.12
N TYR A 99 19.92 -30.57 -13.55
CA TYR A 99 19.83 -31.43 -12.36
C TYR A 99 20.40 -32.83 -12.63
N LEU A 100 20.10 -33.42 -13.79
CA LEU A 100 20.59 -34.73 -14.19
C LEU A 100 22.09 -34.73 -14.43
N GLU A 101 22.66 -33.68 -15.01
CA GLU A 101 24.11 -33.52 -15.14
C GLU A 101 24.79 -33.42 -13.77
N LEU A 102 24.25 -32.59 -12.86
CA LEU A 102 24.85 -32.33 -11.56
C LEU A 102 24.70 -33.52 -10.58
N LYS A 103 23.56 -34.21 -10.59
CA LYS A 103 23.21 -35.25 -9.61
C LYS A 103 23.15 -36.67 -10.18
N GLY A 104 23.31 -36.82 -11.49
CA GLY A 104 23.28 -38.11 -12.17
C GLY A 104 24.57 -38.93 -12.09
N HIS A 105 25.70 -38.33 -11.69
CA HIS A 105 26.96 -39.07 -11.58
C HIS A 105 26.82 -40.24 -10.58
N GLY A 106 27.13 -41.46 -11.04
CA GLY A 106 26.98 -42.69 -10.25
C GLY A 106 25.54 -43.19 -10.06
N ARG A 107 24.53 -42.58 -10.72
CA ARG A 107 23.12 -43.02 -10.66
C ARG A 107 22.80 -44.03 -11.77
N SER A 108 21.77 -44.84 -11.54
CA SER A 108 21.32 -45.87 -12.49
C SER A 108 20.49 -45.28 -13.64
N LYS A 109 20.39 -46.01 -14.77
CA LYS A 109 19.56 -45.59 -15.93
C LYS A 109 18.09 -45.32 -15.56
N THR A 110 17.56 -46.01 -14.55
CA THR A 110 16.18 -45.82 -14.07
C THR A 110 15.97 -44.44 -13.44
N PHE A 111 17.01 -43.86 -12.82
CA PHE A 111 16.96 -42.51 -12.26
C PHE A 111 16.71 -41.46 -13.36
N PHE A 112 17.51 -41.48 -14.41
CA PHE A 112 17.37 -40.58 -15.56
C PHE A 112 16.01 -40.77 -16.24
N ARG A 113 15.61 -42.03 -16.50
CA ARG A 113 14.32 -42.34 -17.13
C ARG A 113 13.13 -41.87 -16.28
N GLY A 114 13.23 -41.99 -14.95
CA GLY A 114 12.22 -41.48 -14.02
C GLY A 114 12.09 -39.96 -14.09
N ALA A 115 13.22 -39.24 -14.07
CA ALA A 115 13.23 -37.78 -14.15
C ALA A 115 12.65 -37.27 -15.48
N HIS A 116 13.05 -37.85 -16.63
CA HIS A 116 12.49 -37.46 -17.93
C HIS A 116 10.98 -37.74 -18.01
N ARG A 117 10.52 -38.89 -17.51
CA ARG A 117 9.09 -39.21 -17.49
C ARG A 117 8.29 -38.21 -16.65
N THR A 118 8.80 -37.86 -15.47
CA THR A 118 8.14 -36.86 -14.61
C THR A 118 8.11 -35.48 -15.29
N LYS A 119 9.23 -35.05 -15.89
CA LYS A 119 9.30 -33.82 -16.70
C LYS A 119 8.21 -33.80 -17.77
N GLU A 120 8.13 -34.86 -18.58
CA GLU A 120 7.14 -34.97 -19.66
C GLU A 120 5.70 -34.86 -19.14
N TYR A 121 5.40 -35.49 -18.01
CA TYR A 121 4.06 -35.42 -17.40
C TYR A 121 3.73 -34.02 -16.92
N VAL A 122 4.66 -33.36 -16.22
CA VAL A 122 4.46 -31.99 -15.73
C VAL A 122 4.29 -31.03 -16.90
N VAL A 123 5.15 -31.10 -17.92
CA VAL A 123 5.04 -30.28 -19.14
C VAL A 123 3.73 -30.54 -19.88
N LYS A 124 3.26 -31.79 -19.93
CA LYS A 124 1.97 -32.12 -20.58
C LYS A 124 0.77 -31.48 -19.88
N VAL A 125 0.78 -31.42 -18.54
CA VAL A 125 -0.36 -30.93 -17.76
C VAL A 125 -0.32 -29.42 -17.55
N LEU A 126 0.88 -28.88 -17.32
CA LEU A 126 1.09 -27.50 -16.88
C LEU A 126 1.83 -26.66 -17.94
N GLY A 127 2.36 -27.25 -19.00
CA GLY A 127 3.23 -26.56 -19.97
C GLY A 127 4.68 -26.46 -19.49
N ASP A 128 5.60 -26.20 -20.41
CA ASP A 128 6.99 -25.91 -20.07
C ASP A 128 7.15 -24.41 -19.78
N ARG A 129 7.26 -24.08 -18.49
CA ARG A 129 7.36 -22.72 -17.97
C ARG A 129 8.63 -22.56 -17.13
N PRO A 130 9.10 -21.31 -16.89
CA PRO A 130 10.16 -21.05 -15.92
C PRO A 130 9.84 -21.68 -14.57
N ILE A 131 10.85 -22.23 -13.88
CA ILE A 131 10.64 -22.96 -12.61
C ILE A 131 9.98 -22.12 -11.50
N SER A 132 10.16 -20.80 -11.55
CA SER A 132 9.56 -19.80 -10.65
C SER A 132 8.10 -19.49 -10.97
N ALA A 133 7.63 -19.78 -12.18
CA ALA A 133 6.25 -19.56 -12.60
C ALA A 133 5.27 -20.65 -12.12
N TYR A 134 5.76 -21.74 -11.52
CA TYR A 134 4.92 -22.77 -10.91
C TYR A 134 4.53 -22.40 -9.48
N SER A 135 3.24 -22.48 -9.19
CA SER A 135 2.69 -22.22 -7.86
C SER A 135 2.26 -23.52 -7.16
N SER A 136 1.92 -23.42 -5.86
CA SER A 136 1.32 -24.53 -5.12
C SER A 136 -0.04 -24.97 -5.69
N SER A 137 -0.78 -24.07 -6.38
CA SER A 137 -2.03 -24.44 -7.03
C SER A 137 -1.80 -25.32 -8.27
N ASP A 138 -0.73 -25.06 -9.02
CA ASP A 138 -0.32 -25.91 -10.15
C ASP A 138 0.12 -27.30 -9.68
N ALA A 139 0.80 -27.41 -8.53
CA ALA A 139 1.11 -28.70 -7.91
C ALA A 139 -0.16 -29.50 -7.55
N GLY A 140 -1.22 -28.82 -7.08
CA GLY A 140 -2.53 -29.42 -6.84
C GLY A 140 -3.15 -30.00 -8.12
N LYS A 141 -3.17 -29.22 -9.20
CA LYS A 141 -3.68 -29.67 -10.51
C LYS A 141 -2.92 -30.89 -11.03
N PHE A 142 -1.59 -30.88 -10.91
CA PHE A 142 -0.78 -32.01 -11.35
C PHE A 142 -1.05 -33.28 -10.53
N ARG A 143 -1.17 -33.14 -9.21
CA ARG A 143 -1.56 -34.26 -8.34
C ARG A 143 -2.92 -34.82 -8.73
N ASP A 144 -3.91 -33.96 -8.93
CA ASP A 144 -5.27 -34.38 -9.25
C ASP A 144 -5.35 -35.04 -10.63
N TRP A 145 -4.44 -34.71 -11.56
CA TRP A 145 -4.31 -35.40 -12.86
C TRP A 145 -3.66 -36.79 -12.77
N LEU A 146 -2.88 -37.07 -11.72
CA LEU A 146 -2.21 -38.35 -11.51
C LEU A 146 -3.10 -39.42 -10.83
N LEU A 147 -4.26 -39.02 -10.29
CA LEU A 147 -5.24 -39.90 -9.64
C LEU A 147 -6.18 -40.53 -10.67
#